data_AF-A0A8G1VQ51-F1
#
_entry.id   AF-A0A8G1VQ51-F1
#
_cell.length_a   1.000
_cell.length_b   1.000
_cell.length_c   1.000
_cell.angle_alpha   90.00
_cell.angle_beta   90.00
_cell.angle_gamma   90.00
#
_symmetry.space_group_name_H-M   'P 1'
#
loop_
_entity.id
_entity.type
_entity.pdbx_description
1 polymer ?
#
loop_
_entity_poly.entity_id
_entity_poly.type
_entity_poly.pdbx_seq_one_letter_code
_entity_poly.pdbx_strand_id
1 'polypeptide(L)'
;MRPSTRSGQGPLQLLGCCRSLLCPARITPRILVIYCCFFLLVTILLGVRMHVRSYLSAVLYGLPALTQVAAAKSTGDPFQLYTISAENITAKLIPYGARLTSLLVPDRDGNFQDVVVGYDDPKQYLKDSETNHTFFGAVVGRYANRIKKGTFSIGSDVYHIPENENDGEDTLHGGTVGYDQRNWTVTAYSNSSITFTLVDRAFEDFPGDVITHATFSVQTKVTPENPQGLPQLTTKLVSLALTETTPIMLANHIYWNLNAFKDETVLEDTWLQLPLSKRLIGTDGILIPNGTILDVDVYDSAPDFVSGKLVGQDIAKADGLCGDDCTGYDNCFIVDRPPQYAARNSIVPIVHMNSSTTGISLDVATNQQALQIYSCNGQNGTIPVKQSQVQRNKAEGVDGAEYVNQHGCIVIETEGWIDGINNPQWGQLSDQIYSPETGPAVNWATYQFGTV
;
A
#
# COMPACT_ATOMS: atom_id res chain seq x y z
N MET A 1 76.26 -1.68 36.76
CA MET A 1 76.39 -1.83 38.22
C MET A 1 74.99 -1.96 38.82
N ARG A 2 74.75 -3.03 39.59
CA ARG A 2 73.69 -3.16 40.65
C ARG A 2 73.93 -2.11 41.77
N PRO A 3 73.16 -2.03 42.90
CA PRO A 3 71.85 -2.60 43.29
C PRO A 3 70.89 -1.60 44.02
N SER A 4 69.61 -1.94 44.20
CA SER A 4 68.83 -2.20 45.45
C SER A 4 68.97 -1.30 46.71
N THR A 5 67.81 -0.91 47.31
CA THR A 5 67.30 -1.13 48.71
C THR A 5 66.34 0.00 49.12
N ARG A 6 65.04 -0.24 49.33
CA ARG A 6 64.28 -0.61 50.57
C ARG A 6 63.98 0.53 51.58
N SER A 7 62.69 0.93 51.60
CA SER A 7 61.75 1.14 52.72
C SER A 7 62.02 2.11 53.89
N GLY A 8 61.04 2.99 54.17
CA GLY A 8 60.74 3.60 55.50
C GLY A 8 59.80 4.82 55.42
N GLN A 9 58.48 4.67 55.68
CA GLN A 9 57.70 5.19 56.84
C GLN A 9 57.03 6.59 56.74
N GLY A 10 55.71 6.59 56.46
CA GLY A 10 54.59 7.44 56.99
C GLY A 10 54.54 8.96 56.68
N PRO A 11 53.43 9.69 57.00
CA PRO A 11 52.01 9.31 57.15
C PRO A 11 51.03 10.31 56.43
N LEU A 12 49.72 10.12 56.64
CA LEU A 12 48.56 11.03 56.45
C LEU A 12 47.74 11.02 55.14
N GLN A 13 46.45 10.67 55.36
CA GLN A 13 45.21 11.15 54.72
C GLN A 13 44.76 10.50 53.39
N LEU A 14 43.92 9.47 53.51
CA LEU A 14 42.48 9.49 53.12
C LEU A 14 41.87 8.10 53.30
N LEU A 15 41.31 7.86 54.49
CA LEU A 15 40.42 6.74 54.81
C LEU A 15 39.01 7.32 54.99
N GLY A 16 38.08 6.90 54.14
CA GLY A 16 36.67 7.28 54.22
C GLY A 16 35.81 6.35 53.38
N CYS A 17 35.36 5.27 54.01
CA CYS A 17 34.18 4.43 53.73
C CYS A 17 33.54 4.47 52.33
N CYS A 18 33.57 3.33 51.63
CA CYS A 18 32.37 2.52 51.34
C CYS A 18 32.71 1.31 50.47
N ARG A 19 33.30 0.27 51.09
CA ARG A 19 33.17 -1.12 50.61
C ARG A 19 31.99 -1.74 51.35
N SER A 20 30.80 -1.73 50.76
CA SER A 20 29.73 -2.68 51.08
C SER A 20 28.51 -2.38 50.22
N LEU A 21 28.26 -3.20 49.20
CA LEU A 21 26.89 -3.47 48.70
C LEU A 21 26.80 -4.74 47.82
N LEU A 22 27.83 -5.59 47.81
CA LEU A 22 27.80 -6.90 47.15
C LEU A 22 28.41 -7.96 48.07
N CYS A 23 27.61 -8.43 49.03
CA CYS A 23 27.82 -9.70 49.70
C CYS A 23 26.44 -10.30 50.05
N PRO A 24 26.14 -11.57 49.73
CA PRO A 24 24.82 -12.14 49.85
C PRO A 24 24.59 -12.60 51.30
N ALA A 25 23.89 -11.79 52.09
CA ALA A 25 23.42 -12.20 53.40
C ALA A 25 21.89 -12.20 53.44
N ARG A 26 21.33 -13.42 53.49
CA ARG A 26 19.93 -13.76 53.79
C ARG A 26 18.86 -13.30 52.79
N ILE A 27 18.89 -13.88 51.59
CA ILE A 27 17.63 -14.13 50.86
C ILE A 27 16.93 -15.28 51.61
N THR A 28 15.93 -14.95 52.41
CA THR A 28 15.07 -15.98 53.02
C THR A 28 14.10 -16.53 51.99
N PRO A 29 13.57 -17.76 52.13
CA PRO A 29 12.57 -18.32 51.21
C PRO A 29 11.37 -17.39 50.99
N ARG A 30 11.02 -16.61 52.02
CA ARG A 30 9.96 -15.58 51.94
C ARG A 30 10.32 -14.43 50.98
N ILE A 31 11.55 -13.95 50.95
CA ILE A 31 11.98 -12.87 50.04
C ILE A 31 12.01 -13.39 48.60
N LEU A 32 12.46 -14.62 48.38
CA LEU A 32 12.45 -15.24 47.05
C LEU A 32 11.01 -15.44 46.53
N VAL A 33 10.10 -15.90 47.38
CA VAL A 33 8.67 -16.03 47.04
C VAL A 33 8.05 -14.67 46.72
N ILE A 34 8.36 -13.61 47.49
CA ILE A 34 7.85 -12.26 47.20
C ILE A 34 8.38 -11.75 45.85
N TYR A 35 9.66 -11.94 45.55
CA TYR A 35 10.22 -11.56 44.24
C TYR A 35 9.65 -12.38 43.09
N CYS A 36 9.48 -13.70 43.25
CA CYS A 36 8.82 -14.54 42.25
C CYS A 36 7.36 -14.14 42.06
N CYS A 37 6.60 -13.89 43.13
CA CYS A 37 5.21 -13.43 43.03
C CYS A 37 5.12 -12.04 42.40
N PHE A 38 6.04 -11.12 42.72
CA PHE A 38 6.07 -9.78 42.11
C PHE A 38 6.46 -9.83 40.65
N PHE A 39 7.45 -10.65 40.28
CA PHE A 39 7.83 -10.89 38.90
C PHE A 39 6.69 -11.55 38.12
N LEU A 40 6.04 -12.58 38.68
CA LEU A 40 4.88 -13.24 38.09
C LEU A 40 3.72 -12.25 37.90
N LEU A 41 3.43 -11.42 38.91
CA LEU A 41 2.39 -10.39 38.87
C LEU A 41 2.72 -9.32 37.82
N VAL A 42 3.98 -8.90 37.69
CA VAL A 42 4.43 -7.94 36.67
C VAL A 42 4.39 -8.56 35.28
N THR A 43 4.78 -9.82 35.08
CA THR A 43 4.61 -10.53 33.80
C THR A 43 3.14 -10.79 33.46
N ILE A 44 2.28 -11.05 34.45
CA ILE A 44 0.84 -11.18 34.24
C ILE A 44 0.25 -9.80 33.93
N LEU A 45 0.63 -8.73 34.61
CA LEU A 45 0.15 -7.36 34.34
C LEU A 45 0.66 -6.83 33.00
N LEU A 46 1.89 -7.15 32.59
CA LEU A 46 2.47 -6.82 31.28
C LEU A 46 1.85 -7.68 30.17
N GLY A 47 1.68 -8.99 30.40
CA GLY A 47 1.00 -9.90 29.48
C GLY A 47 -0.47 -9.54 29.30
N VAL A 48 -1.16 -9.17 30.37
CA VAL A 48 -2.53 -8.64 30.35
C VAL A 48 -2.56 -7.27 29.67
N ARG A 49 -1.61 -6.35 29.90
CA ARG A 49 -1.53 -5.07 29.15
C ARG A 49 -1.25 -5.26 27.67
N MET A 50 -0.41 -6.22 27.30
CA MET A 50 -0.08 -6.53 25.90
C MET A 50 -1.28 -7.18 25.20
N HIS A 51 -1.93 -8.15 25.83
CA HIS A 51 -3.15 -8.75 25.28
C HIS A 51 -4.32 -7.74 25.26
N VAL A 52 -4.50 -6.91 26.28
CA VAL A 52 -5.56 -5.90 26.33
C VAL A 52 -5.40 -4.83 25.24
N ARG A 53 -4.18 -4.50 24.78
CA ARG A 53 -3.99 -3.61 23.61
C ARG A 53 -4.39 -4.27 22.28
N SER A 54 -4.08 -5.55 22.11
CA SER A 54 -4.51 -6.34 20.95
C SER A 54 -6.04 -6.51 20.94
N TYR A 55 -6.65 -6.79 22.10
CA TYR A 55 -8.09 -6.88 22.26
C TYR A 55 -8.78 -5.51 22.17
N LEU A 56 -8.20 -4.39 22.65
CA LEU A 56 -8.78 -3.07 22.45
C LEU A 56 -8.80 -2.68 20.98
N SER A 57 -7.79 -3.07 20.19
CA SER A 57 -7.79 -2.84 18.74
C SER A 57 -8.84 -3.72 18.06
N ALA A 58 -8.95 -5.00 18.45
CA ALA A 58 -10.03 -5.87 17.99
C ALA A 58 -11.43 -5.42 18.46
N VAL A 59 -11.55 -4.69 19.57
CA VAL A 59 -12.81 -4.17 20.10
C VAL A 59 -13.16 -2.79 19.52
N LEU A 60 -12.19 -1.92 19.29
CA LEU A 60 -12.40 -0.60 18.66
C LEU A 60 -12.60 -0.71 17.14
N TYR A 61 -11.99 -1.72 16.49
CA TYR A 61 -12.12 -1.94 15.04
C TYR A 61 -13.01 -3.14 14.67
N GLY A 62 -13.16 -4.16 15.54
CA GLY A 62 -13.92 -5.38 15.23
C GLY A 62 -15.36 -5.42 15.76
N LEU A 63 -15.72 -4.71 16.84
CA LEU A 63 -17.13 -4.67 17.29
C LEU A 63 -18.06 -3.83 16.39
N PRO A 64 -17.61 -2.72 15.77
CA PRO A 64 -18.41 -2.08 14.70
C PRO A 64 -18.54 -2.99 13.46
N ALA A 65 -17.51 -3.79 13.16
CA ALA A 65 -17.52 -4.72 12.02
C ALA A 65 -18.44 -5.93 12.24
N LEU A 66 -18.49 -6.48 13.46
CA LEU A 66 -19.31 -7.66 13.79
C LEU A 66 -20.79 -7.33 14.02
N THR A 67 -21.12 -6.10 14.44
CA THR A 67 -22.52 -5.68 14.62
C THR A 67 -23.23 -5.36 13.30
N GLN A 68 -22.50 -5.25 12.19
CA GLN A 68 -23.06 -5.07 10.84
C GLN A 68 -23.30 -6.38 10.07
N VAL A 69 -22.87 -7.54 10.59
CA VAL A 69 -23.07 -8.83 9.92
C VAL A 69 -24.53 -9.30 10.03
N ALA A 70 -25.26 -8.88 11.08
CA ALA A 70 -26.65 -9.30 11.31
C ALA A 70 -27.70 -8.58 10.43
N ALA A 71 -27.28 -7.66 9.54
CA ALA A 71 -28.19 -6.95 8.64
C ALA A 71 -27.51 -6.55 7.31
N ALA A 72 -26.75 -7.44 6.67
CA ALA A 72 -26.33 -7.24 5.28
C ALA A 72 -27.54 -7.45 4.34
N LYS A 73 -28.44 -6.47 4.30
CA LYS A 73 -29.63 -6.47 3.46
C LYS A 73 -29.45 -5.49 2.29
N SER A 74 -28.57 -5.85 1.36
CA SER A 74 -28.79 -5.81 -0.09
C SER A 74 -27.48 -6.18 -0.79
N THR A 75 -27.44 -7.32 -1.48
CA THR A 75 -26.57 -7.42 -2.66
C THR A 75 -27.21 -6.51 -3.71
N GLY A 76 -26.93 -5.21 -3.61
CA GLY A 76 -27.36 -4.22 -4.58
C GLY A 76 -26.76 -4.51 -5.95
N ASP A 77 -27.17 -3.77 -6.97
CA ASP A 77 -26.56 -3.84 -8.28
C ASP A 77 -25.03 -3.61 -8.15
N PRO A 78 -24.16 -4.58 -8.52
CA PRO A 78 -22.71 -4.43 -8.38
C PRO A 78 -22.14 -3.32 -9.26
N PHE A 79 -22.93 -2.83 -10.21
CA PHE A 79 -22.60 -1.72 -11.11
C PHE A 79 -23.27 -0.41 -10.69
N GLN A 80 -23.95 -0.37 -9.54
CA GLN A 80 -24.51 0.86 -9.00
C GLN A 80 -23.39 1.87 -8.72
N LEU A 81 -23.54 3.06 -9.27
CA LEU A 81 -22.61 4.17 -9.07
C LEU A 81 -22.93 4.91 -7.77
N TYR A 82 -21.95 5.00 -6.89
CA TYR A 82 -21.97 5.79 -5.66
C TYR A 82 -21.09 7.01 -5.82
N THR A 83 -21.45 8.13 -5.19
CA THR A 83 -20.68 9.38 -5.27
C THR A 83 -20.42 9.91 -3.88
N ILE A 84 -19.14 10.11 -3.55
CA ILE A 84 -18.72 10.81 -2.34
C ILE A 84 -18.08 12.13 -2.75
N SER A 85 -18.29 13.17 -1.96
CA SER A 85 -17.85 14.53 -2.26
C SER A 85 -17.45 15.30 -1.00
N ALA A 86 -16.47 16.17 -1.18
CA ALA A 86 -16.17 17.29 -0.30
C ALA A 86 -15.95 18.52 -1.18
N GLU A 87 -15.59 19.65 -0.57
CA GLU A 87 -15.21 20.83 -1.36
C GLU A 87 -14.05 20.47 -2.29
N ASN A 88 -14.12 20.86 -3.57
CA ASN A 88 -13.03 20.65 -4.54
C ASN A 88 -12.56 19.19 -4.75
N ILE A 89 -13.35 18.18 -4.35
CA ILE A 89 -13.08 16.77 -4.67
C ILE A 89 -14.37 15.97 -4.75
N THR A 90 -14.56 15.22 -5.83
CA THR A 90 -15.69 14.31 -6.01
C THR A 90 -15.21 12.98 -6.56
N ALA A 91 -15.47 11.90 -5.83
CA ALA A 91 -15.12 10.54 -6.25
C ALA A 91 -16.37 9.74 -6.57
N LYS A 92 -16.32 8.93 -7.62
CA LYS A 92 -17.37 7.96 -7.95
C LYS A 92 -16.84 6.54 -7.84
N LEU A 93 -17.64 5.65 -7.26
CA LEU A 93 -17.24 4.28 -6.95
C LEU A 93 -18.34 3.28 -7.29
N ILE A 94 -17.95 2.03 -7.55
CA ILE A 94 -18.89 0.91 -7.78
C ILE A 94 -18.55 -0.30 -6.89
N PRO A 95 -19.54 -1.12 -6.49
CA PRO A 95 -19.28 -2.32 -5.69
C PRO A 95 -18.48 -3.42 -6.39
N TYR A 96 -18.58 -3.59 -7.71
CA TYR A 96 -17.76 -4.52 -8.47
C TYR A 96 -16.28 -4.14 -8.31
N GLY A 97 -15.48 -4.98 -7.66
CA GLY A 97 -14.08 -4.73 -7.34
C GLY A 97 -13.80 -3.62 -6.33
N ALA A 98 -14.83 -3.08 -5.65
CA ALA A 98 -14.72 -1.86 -4.84
C ALA A 98 -13.95 -0.75 -5.56
N ARG A 99 -14.33 -0.49 -6.83
CA ARG A 99 -13.56 0.29 -7.80
C ARG A 99 -13.79 1.80 -7.66
N LEU A 100 -12.73 2.60 -7.74
CA LEU A 100 -12.76 4.04 -8.00
C LEU A 100 -12.87 4.28 -9.52
N THR A 101 -13.96 4.86 -9.99
CA THR A 101 -14.25 5.02 -11.43
C THR A 101 -14.00 6.44 -11.96
N SER A 102 -14.03 7.43 -11.07
CA SER A 102 -13.82 8.84 -11.39
C SER A 102 -13.37 9.58 -10.14
N LEU A 103 -12.45 10.53 -10.32
CA LEU A 103 -11.99 11.42 -9.26
C LEU A 103 -11.77 12.82 -9.83
N LEU A 104 -12.70 13.72 -9.53
CA LEU A 104 -12.68 15.11 -9.98
C LEU A 104 -11.98 15.99 -8.95
N VAL A 105 -10.95 16.73 -9.38
CA VAL A 105 -10.25 17.76 -8.61
C VAL A 105 -10.00 19.00 -9.48
N PRO A 106 -9.90 20.21 -8.90
CA PRO A 106 -9.65 21.42 -9.68
C PRO A 106 -8.20 21.45 -10.19
N ASP A 107 -8.03 21.92 -11.43
CA ASP A 107 -6.74 22.35 -11.97
C ASP A 107 -6.35 23.76 -11.49
N ARG A 108 -5.21 24.26 -11.97
CA ARG A 108 -4.71 25.60 -11.61
C ARG A 108 -5.69 26.73 -11.91
N ASP A 109 -6.54 26.56 -12.92
CA ASP A 109 -7.51 27.55 -13.36
C ASP A 109 -8.89 27.33 -12.70
N GLY A 110 -9.02 26.31 -11.85
CA GLY A 110 -10.23 25.96 -11.12
C GLY A 110 -11.20 25.07 -11.90
N ASN A 111 -10.82 24.57 -13.09
CA ASN A 111 -11.65 23.64 -13.85
C ASN A 111 -11.49 22.23 -13.28
N PHE A 112 -12.59 21.51 -13.11
CA PHE A 112 -12.55 20.14 -12.58
C PHE A 112 -12.09 19.15 -13.64
N GLN A 113 -10.99 18.45 -13.36
CA GLN A 113 -10.44 17.40 -14.19
C GLN A 113 -10.65 16.03 -13.54
N ASP A 114 -10.93 15.02 -14.35
CA ASP A 114 -10.95 13.64 -13.88
C ASP A 114 -9.55 13.03 -14.01
N VAL A 115 -8.91 12.80 -12.87
CA VAL A 115 -7.49 12.45 -12.81
C VAL A 115 -7.23 10.95 -12.78
N VAL A 116 -8.26 10.12 -12.97
CA VAL A 116 -8.15 8.66 -13.01
C VAL A 116 -8.68 8.06 -14.30
N VAL A 117 -8.03 7.03 -14.79
CA VAL A 117 -8.47 6.23 -15.95
C VAL A 117 -9.62 5.30 -15.55
N GLY A 118 -10.52 5.03 -16.48
CA GLY A 118 -11.64 4.12 -16.26
C GLY A 118 -12.74 4.29 -17.31
N TYR A 119 -13.95 3.87 -16.98
CA TYR A 119 -15.13 3.94 -17.84
C TYR A 119 -16.25 4.77 -17.21
N ASP A 120 -16.99 5.50 -18.05
CA ASP A 120 -18.22 6.20 -17.65
C ASP A 120 -19.38 5.22 -17.40
N ASP A 121 -19.45 4.12 -18.16
CA ASP A 121 -20.43 3.05 -17.98
C ASP A 121 -19.87 1.95 -17.07
N PRO A 122 -20.43 1.77 -15.85
CA PRO A 122 -20.01 0.72 -14.92
C PRO A 122 -19.98 -0.70 -15.50
N LYS A 123 -20.77 -1.02 -16.53
CA LYS A 123 -20.79 -2.37 -17.11
C LYS A 123 -19.57 -2.67 -17.96
N GLN A 124 -18.86 -1.65 -18.44
CA GLN A 124 -17.61 -1.85 -19.20
C GLN A 124 -16.52 -2.47 -18.35
N TYR A 125 -16.53 -2.28 -17.03
CA TYR A 125 -15.58 -2.90 -16.13
C TYR A 125 -15.67 -4.43 -16.11
N LEU A 126 -16.85 -5.02 -16.31
CA LEU A 126 -16.99 -6.47 -16.47
C LEU A 126 -16.41 -6.94 -17.80
N LYS A 127 -16.77 -6.24 -18.89
CA LYS A 127 -16.24 -6.55 -20.22
C LYS A 127 -14.71 -6.44 -20.25
N ASP A 128 -14.16 -5.45 -19.57
CA ASP A 128 -12.72 -5.27 -19.46
C ASP A 128 -12.07 -6.44 -18.72
N SER A 129 -12.60 -6.88 -17.58
CA SER A 129 -12.12 -8.08 -16.87
C SER A 129 -12.12 -9.35 -17.75
N GLU A 130 -13.05 -9.46 -18.70
CA GLU A 130 -13.13 -10.59 -19.64
C GLU A 130 -12.20 -10.47 -20.85
N THR A 131 -11.61 -9.29 -21.10
CA THR A 131 -10.84 -9.00 -22.32
C THR A 131 -9.43 -8.52 -22.02
N ASN A 132 -9.25 -7.25 -21.64
CA ASN A 132 -7.91 -6.70 -21.39
C ASN A 132 -7.44 -6.89 -19.95
N HIS A 133 -8.38 -7.13 -19.03
CA HIS A 133 -8.19 -7.26 -17.59
C HIS A 133 -7.28 -6.16 -17.00
N THR A 134 -7.64 -4.89 -17.19
CA THR A 134 -6.76 -3.76 -16.82
C THR A 134 -6.72 -3.45 -15.33
N PHE A 135 -7.63 -4.00 -14.53
CA PHE A 135 -7.80 -3.68 -13.11
C PHE A 135 -8.14 -2.21 -12.79
N PHE A 136 -8.59 -1.41 -13.76
CA PHE A 136 -8.83 0.03 -13.58
C PHE A 136 -9.57 0.39 -12.28
N GLY A 137 -8.82 1.03 -11.36
CA GLY A 137 -9.34 1.59 -10.12
C GLY A 137 -9.76 0.57 -9.07
N ALA A 138 -9.50 -0.72 -9.27
CA ALA A 138 -9.98 -1.80 -8.41
C ALA A 138 -9.13 -1.99 -7.15
N VAL A 139 -9.74 -2.62 -6.15
CA VAL A 139 -8.98 -3.28 -5.09
C VAL A 139 -8.51 -4.63 -5.61
N VAL A 140 -7.20 -4.85 -5.64
CA VAL A 140 -6.57 -6.12 -6.04
C VAL A 140 -6.21 -6.96 -4.81
N GLY A 141 -6.34 -8.28 -4.93
CA GLY A 141 -6.18 -9.21 -3.80
C GLY A 141 -6.75 -10.60 -4.07
N ARG A 142 -6.57 -11.58 -3.18
CA ARG A 142 -6.11 -11.46 -1.78
C ARG A 142 -4.62 -11.10 -1.62
N TYR A 143 -3.83 -11.34 -2.66
CA TYR A 143 -2.43 -10.94 -2.75
C TYR A 143 -2.21 -10.12 -4.02
N ALA A 144 -1.84 -8.85 -3.87
CA ALA A 144 -1.50 -7.94 -4.95
C ALA A 144 -0.16 -8.33 -5.58
N ASN A 145 0.05 -7.93 -6.83
CA ASN A 145 1.21 -8.31 -7.62
C ASN A 145 1.35 -9.84 -7.76
N ARG A 146 2.56 -10.31 -8.07
CA ARG A 146 2.83 -11.69 -8.46
C ARG A 146 3.19 -12.60 -7.28
N ILE A 147 2.76 -13.86 -7.37
CA ILE A 147 3.26 -14.99 -6.58
C ILE A 147 3.92 -15.98 -7.53
N LYS A 148 5.21 -16.22 -7.33
CA LYS A 148 6.01 -17.12 -8.16
C LYS A 148 5.40 -18.51 -8.24
N LYS A 149 5.12 -19.00 -9.47
CA LYS A 149 4.60 -20.36 -9.73
C LYS A 149 3.32 -20.71 -8.99
N GLY A 150 2.51 -19.69 -8.71
CA GLY A 150 1.28 -19.81 -7.94
C GLY A 150 1.46 -20.64 -6.67
N THR A 151 2.59 -20.53 -5.98
CA THR A 151 2.88 -21.36 -4.81
C THR A 151 3.60 -20.58 -3.73
N PHE A 152 3.31 -20.94 -2.49
CA PHE A 152 3.98 -20.42 -1.30
C PHE A 152 3.91 -21.45 -0.17
N SER A 153 4.65 -21.21 0.90
CA SER A 153 4.64 -22.08 2.08
C SER A 153 4.28 -21.32 3.35
N ILE A 154 3.46 -21.94 4.20
CA ILE A 154 3.22 -21.48 5.57
C ILE A 154 3.69 -22.61 6.50
N GLY A 155 4.80 -22.40 7.20
CA GLY A 155 5.43 -23.46 7.98
C GLY A 155 5.93 -24.58 7.07
N SER A 156 5.45 -25.80 7.27
CA SER A 156 5.78 -26.97 6.44
C SER A 156 4.82 -27.19 5.27
N ASP A 157 3.68 -26.49 5.25
CA ASP A 157 2.60 -26.75 4.31
C ASP A 157 2.80 -25.90 3.05
N VAL A 158 2.69 -26.55 1.89
CA VAL A 158 2.82 -25.92 0.58
C VAL A 158 1.42 -25.73 0.00
N TYR A 159 1.14 -24.52 -0.45
CA TYR A 159 -0.12 -24.12 -1.05
C TYR A 159 0.08 -23.86 -2.55
N HIS A 160 -0.97 -24.08 -3.31
CA HIS A 160 -1.04 -23.79 -4.74
C HIS A 160 -2.28 -22.94 -4.98
N ILE A 161 -2.10 -21.84 -5.71
CA ILE A 161 -3.15 -20.92 -6.13
C ILE A 161 -3.15 -20.84 -7.66
N PRO A 162 -4.27 -20.47 -8.30
CA PRO A 162 -4.37 -20.45 -9.76
C PRO A 162 -3.34 -19.52 -10.43
N GLU A 163 -2.66 -20.04 -11.43
CA GLU A 163 -1.71 -19.30 -12.28
C GLU A 163 -2.49 -18.64 -13.43
N ASN A 164 -2.53 -17.30 -13.46
CA ASN A 164 -3.36 -16.51 -14.38
C ASN A 164 -2.57 -15.53 -15.25
N GLU A 165 -1.23 -15.52 -15.15
CA GLU A 165 -0.36 -14.68 -15.96
C GLU A 165 0.78 -15.50 -16.61
N ASN A 166 1.46 -14.92 -17.59
CA ASN A 166 2.68 -15.44 -18.23
C ASN A 166 2.50 -16.88 -18.72
N ASP A 167 1.44 -17.12 -19.50
CA ASP A 167 1.08 -18.45 -20.01
C ASP A 167 0.89 -19.53 -18.91
N GLY A 168 0.52 -19.10 -17.70
CA GLY A 168 0.31 -19.96 -16.53
C GLY A 168 1.58 -20.23 -15.74
N GLU A 169 2.58 -19.35 -15.77
CA GLU A 169 3.80 -19.51 -14.98
C GLU A 169 3.70 -18.92 -13.57
N ASP A 170 2.74 -18.04 -13.31
CA ASP A 170 2.57 -17.39 -12.02
C ASP A 170 1.16 -16.85 -11.77
N THR A 171 0.92 -16.45 -10.52
CA THR A 171 -0.34 -15.83 -10.09
C THR A 171 -0.17 -14.34 -9.98
N LEU A 172 -1.04 -13.57 -10.62
CA LEU A 172 -1.13 -12.12 -10.53
C LEU A 172 -2.42 -11.69 -9.81
N HIS A 173 -2.29 -10.72 -8.89
CA HIS A 173 -3.40 -9.99 -8.26
C HIS A 173 -4.48 -10.85 -7.60
N GLY A 174 -4.10 -12.05 -7.15
CA GLY A 174 -4.96 -12.95 -6.37
C GLY A 174 -5.65 -14.03 -7.18
N GLY A 175 -5.26 -14.25 -8.44
CA GLY A 175 -5.69 -15.40 -9.23
C GLY A 175 -6.71 -15.06 -10.32
N THR A 176 -7.39 -16.10 -10.81
CA THR A 176 -8.27 -16.02 -11.99
C THR A 176 -9.44 -15.07 -11.76
N VAL A 177 -10.03 -15.11 -10.56
CA VAL A 177 -11.11 -14.23 -10.10
C VAL A 177 -10.70 -13.58 -8.78
N GLY A 178 -9.70 -12.70 -8.89
CA GLY A 178 -9.23 -11.83 -7.81
C GLY A 178 -10.30 -10.85 -7.29
N TYR A 179 -9.94 -10.11 -6.24
CA TYR A 179 -10.84 -9.18 -5.54
C TYR A 179 -11.41 -8.08 -6.43
N ASP A 180 -10.73 -7.76 -7.52
CA ASP A 180 -11.12 -6.78 -8.52
C ASP A 180 -12.38 -7.22 -9.29
N GLN A 181 -12.61 -8.53 -9.44
CA GLN A 181 -13.76 -9.10 -10.15
C GLN A 181 -14.89 -9.53 -9.22
N ARG A 182 -14.73 -9.37 -7.90
CA ARG A 182 -15.73 -9.80 -6.92
C ARG A 182 -16.78 -8.72 -6.70
N ASN A 183 -18.00 -9.14 -6.39
CA ASN A 183 -19.06 -8.22 -5.96
C ASN A 183 -18.90 -7.92 -4.47
N TRP A 184 -18.59 -6.67 -4.15
CA TRP A 184 -18.53 -6.22 -2.76
C TRP A 184 -19.89 -5.73 -2.28
N THR A 185 -20.14 -5.82 -0.97
CA THR A 185 -21.35 -5.27 -0.35
C THR A 185 -21.07 -3.88 0.19
N VAL A 186 -21.88 -2.88 -0.15
CA VAL A 186 -21.82 -1.57 0.50
C VAL A 186 -22.37 -1.70 1.92
N THR A 187 -21.53 -1.51 2.93
CA THR A 187 -21.90 -1.64 4.34
C THR A 187 -22.01 -0.30 5.06
N ALA A 188 -21.37 0.75 4.54
CA ALA A 188 -21.56 2.12 5.03
C ALA A 188 -21.45 3.12 3.86
N TYR A 189 -22.27 4.15 3.88
CA TYR A 189 -22.24 5.22 2.87
C TYR A 189 -22.73 6.53 3.48
N SER A 190 -21.99 7.60 3.23
CA SER A 190 -22.31 8.98 3.60
C SER A 190 -21.95 9.92 2.45
N ASN A 191 -22.18 11.22 2.62
CA ASN A 191 -21.84 12.20 1.59
C ASN A 191 -20.34 12.23 1.23
N SER A 192 -19.45 11.81 2.12
CA SER A 192 -17.99 11.94 1.95
C SER A 192 -17.23 10.65 2.20
N SER A 193 -17.90 9.52 2.43
CA SER A 193 -17.26 8.23 2.69
C SER A 193 -18.14 7.05 2.27
N ILE A 194 -17.50 5.99 1.79
CA ILE A 194 -18.14 4.70 1.48
C ILE A 194 -17.26 3.56 1.95
N THR A 195 -17.87 2.52 2.51
CA THR A 195 -17.21 1.27 2.88
C THR A 195 -17.85 0.11 2.17
N PHE A 196 -17.02 -0.65 1.46
CA PHE A 196 -17.33 -1.93 0.85
C PHE A 196 -16.82 -3.06 1.73
N THR A 197 -17.55 -4.18 1.77
CA THR A 197 -17.14 -5.40 2.48
C THR A 197 -17.18 -6.59 1.55
N LEU A 198 -16.10 -7.37 1.54
CA LEU A 198 -16.00 -8.67 0.88
C LEU A 198 -15.72 -9.73 1.93
N VAL A 199 -16.47 -10.82 1.86
CA VAL A 199 -16.18 -12.05 2.60
C VAL A 199 -15.64 -13.06 1.61
N ASP A 200 -14.36 -13.35 1.75
CA ASP A 200 -13.66 -14.38 1.01
C ASP A 200 -13.65 -15.68 1.84
N ARG A 201 -14.07 -16.78 1.22
CA ARG A 201 -14.28 -18.09 1.84
C ARG A 201 -13.28 -19.10 1.29
N ALA A 202 -12.00 -18.88 1.56
CA ALA A 202 -10.89 -19.64 0.99
C ALA A 202 -10.97 -19.76 -0.55
N PHE A 203 -11.30 -18.66 -1.22
CA PHE A 203 -11.45 -18.62 -2.68
C PHE A 203 -10.07 -18.54 -3.37
N GLU A 204 -9.99 -18.92 -4.66
CA GLU A 204 -8.73 -19.05 -5.42
C GLU A 204 -7.69 -19.93 -4.68
N ASP A 205 -8.15 -20.94 -3.94
CA ASP A 205 -7.35 -21.90 -3.19
C ASP A 205 -6.44 -21.31 -2.09
N PHE A 206 -6.62 -20.03 -1.75
CA PHE A 206 -5.98 -19.44 -0.56
C PHE A 206 -6.52 -20.08 0.73
N PRO A 207 -5.66 -20.40 1.72
CA PRO A 207 -6.13 -20.97 2.98
C PRO A 207 -6.97 -19.96 3.77
N GLY A 208 -8.00 -20.47 4.44
CA GLY A 208 -8.80 -19.69 5.38
C GLY A 208 -9.70 -18.60 4.80
N ASP A 209 -10.70 -18.27 5.60
CA ASP A 209 -11.64 -17.19 5.33
C ASP A 209 -11.02 -15.84 5.69
N VAL A 210 -11.32 -14.82 4.88
CA VAL A 210 -10.92 -13.43 5.14
C VAL A 210 -12.13 -12.52 4.99
N ILE A 211 -12.31 -11.61 5.95
CA ILE A 211 -13.20 -10.47 5.78
C ILE A 211 -12.37 -9.22 5.48
N THR A 212 -12.71 -8.52 4.41
CA THR A 212 -12.04 -7.29 4.01
C THR A 212 -13.02 -6.14 3.95
N HIS A 213 -12.61 -5.00 4.52
CA HIS A 213 -13.29 -3.72 4.39
C HIS A 213 -12.44 -2.75 3.56
N ALA A 214 -12.99 -2.27 2.45
CA ALA A 214 -12.39 -1.22 1.64
C ALA A 214 -13.15 0.09 1.87
N THR A 215 -12.52 1.04 2.55
CA THR A 215 -13.10 2.36 2.83
C THR A 215 -12.44 3.43 1.97
N PHE A 216 -13.26 4.22 1.29
CA PHE A 216 -12.85 5.40 0.54
C PHE A 216 -13.52 6.61 1.15
N SER A 217 -12.74 7.66 1.43
CA SER A 217 -13.29 8.91 1.95
C SER A 217 -12.61 10.12 1.32
N VAL A 218 -13.37 11.19 1.15
CA VAL A 218 -12.87 12.48 0.65
C VAL A 218 -13.04 13.56 1.72
N GLN A 219 -12.07 14.47 1.84
CA GLN A 219 -12.12 15.58 2.78
C GLN A 219 -11.30 16.78 2.31
N THR A 220 -11.61 17.95 2.88
CA THR A 220 -10.85 19.22 2.79
C THR A 220 -10.63 19.84 4.17
N LYS A 221 -10.67 19.01 5.22
CA LYS A 221 -10.60 19.51 6.58
C LYS A 221 -9.16 19.90 6.91
N VAL A 222 -8.99 21.09 7.50
CA VAL A 222 -7.72 21.48 8.15
C VAL A 222 -7.46 20.55 9.34
N THR A 223 -6.41 19.75 9.25
CA THR A 223 -5.89 18.91 10.34
C THR A 223 -4.38 19.11 10.49
N PRO A 224 -3.73 18.61 11.56
CA PRO A 224 -2.26 18.64 11.64
C PRO A 224 -1.58 17.97 10.45
N GLU A 225 -2.20 16.94 9.87
CA GLU A 225 -1.71 16.18 8.71
C GLU A 225 -2.05 16.85 7.37
N ASN A 226 -3.14 17.64 7.32
CA ASN A 226 -3.54 18.44 6.16
C ASN A 226 -3.78 19.89 6.59
N PRO A 227 -2.73 20.67 6.90
CA PRO A 227 -2.85 22.00 7.51
C PRO A 227 -3.45 23.06 6.58
N GLN A 228 -3.46 22.79 5.28
CA GLN A 228 -4.03 23.69 4.27
C GLN A 228 -5.48 23.31 3.90
N GLY A 229 -6.01 22.19 4.41
CA GLY A 229 -7.33 21.70 4.04
C GLY A 229 -7.44 21.35 2.56
N LEU A 230 -6.33 20.90 1.94
CA LEU A 230 -6.31 20.53 0.53
C LEU A 230 -7.25 19.34 0.26
N PRO A 231 -7.85 19.25 -0.95
CA PRO A 231 -8.67 18.11 -1.30
C PRO A 231 -7.89 16.81 -1.17
N GLN A 232 -8.44 15.84 -0.44
CA GLN A 232 -7.75 14.60 -0.13
C GLN A 232 -8.68 13.40 -0.26
N LEU A 233 -8.27 12.41 -1.05
CA LEU A 233 -8.82 11.07 -1.04
C LEU A 233 -8.04 10.23 -0.02
N THR A 234 -8.73 9.42 0.78
CA THR A 234 -8.13 8.41 1.66
C THR A 234 -8.67 7.05 1.29
N THR A 235 -7.78 6.08 1.09
CA THR A 235 -8.12 4.66 0.90
C THR A 235 -7.64 3.88 2.12
N LYS A 236 -8.51 3.06 2.69
CA LYS A 236 -8.17 2.18 3.80
C LYS A 236 -8.73 0.78 3.57
N LEU A 237 -7.83 -0.16 3.28
CA LEU A 237 -8.13 -1.58 3.13
C LEU A 237 -7.74 -2.29 4.43
N VAL A 238 -8.71 -2.93 5.06
CA VAL A 238 -8.53 -3.64 6.33
C VAL A 238 -9.02 -5.07 6.17
N SER A 239 -8.13 -6.03 6.34
CA SER A 239 -8.45 -7.45 6.21
C SER A 239 -8.15 -8.21 7.49
N LEU A 240 -9.06 -9.10 7.88
CA LEU A 240 -8.89 -10.01 9.00
C LEU A 240 -8.95 -11.44 8.50
N ALA A 241 -7.89 -12.21 8.78
CA ALA A 241 -7.92 -13.66 8.69
C ALA A 241 -8.84 -14.21 9.78
N LEU A 242 -9.78 -15.09 9.41
CA LEU A 242 -10.85 -15.54 10.30
C LEU A 242 -10.68 -16.97 10.78
N THR A 243 -10.19 -17.87 9.92
CA THR A 243 -10.15 -19.31 10.22
C THR A 243 -8.75 -19.91 10.19
N GLU A 244 -7.89 -19.51 9.27
CA GLU A 244 -6.55 -20.06 9.09
C GLU A 244 -5.51 -18.97 8.85
N THR A 245 -4.24 -19.34 8.99
CA THR A 245 -3.11 -18.49 8.59
C THR A 245 -3.08 -18.39 7.06
N THR A 246 -2.96 -17.18 6.52
CA THR A 246 -3.10 -16.91 5.08
C THR A 246 -2.30 -15.69 4.65
N PRO A 247 -1.79 -15.63 3.41
CA PRO A 247 -1.19 -14.42 2.89
C PRO A 247 -2.26 -13.37 2.59
N ILE A 248 -1.98 -12.11 2.94
CA ILE A 248 -2.80 -10.95 2.60
C ILE A 248 -1.88 -9.79 2.25
N MET A 249 -2.04 -9.28 1.03
CA MET A 249 -1.41 -8.04 0.58
C MET A 249 -2.38 -7.41 -0.41
N LEU A 250 -3.00 -6.30 -0.05
CA LEU A 250 -3.98 -5.64 -0.93
C LEU A 250 -3.41 -4.34 -1.45
N ALA A 251 -3.86 -3.91 -2.63
CA ALA A 251 -3.57 -2.60 -3.17
C ALA A 251 -4.80 -2.00 -3.87
N ASN A 252 -4.74 -0.69 -4.16
CA ASN A 252 -5.68 -0.06 -5.07
C ASN A 252 -4.94 0.13 -6.40
N HIS A 253 -5.46 -0.43 -7.49
CA HIS A 253 -4.83 -0.38 -8.81
C HIS A 253 -5.31 0.87 -9.58
N ILE A 254 -5.04 2.05 -9.02
CA ILE A 254 -5.51 3.33 -9.57
C ILE A 254 -4.54 3.81 -10.64
N TYR A 255 -5.07 4.04 -11.83
CA TYR A 255 -4.36 4.61 -12.97
C TYR A 255 -4.54 6.12 -12.97
N TRP A 256 -3.47 6.84 -12.72
CA TRP A 256 -3.44 8.29 -12.59
C TRP A 256 -3.07 8.95 -13.93
N ASN A 257 -3.81 10.00 -14.29
CA ASN A 257 -3.42 10.94 -15.32
C ASN A 257 -3.78 12.36 -14.84
N LEU A 258 -2.81 13.08 -14.30
CA LEU A 258 -3.01 14.46 -13.82
C LEU A 258 -3.14 15.46 -14.98
N ASN A 259 -2.72 15.09 -16.20
CA ASN A 259 -2.86 15.89 -17.41
C ASN A 259 -4.31 15.89 -17.96
N ALA A 260 -5.17 15.01 -17.43
CA ALA A 260 -6.58 14.87 -17.78
C ALA A 260 -6.83 14.46 -19.25
N PHE A 261 -5.91 13.67 -19.81
CA PHE A 261 -5.85 13.29 -21.23
C PHE A 261 -5.81 14.50 -22.18
N LYS A 262 -5.25 15.64 -21.75
CA LYS A 262 -5.02 16.79 -22.64
C LYS A 262 -3.83 16.55 -23.57
N ASP A 263 -2.92 15.66 -23.19
CA ASP A 263 -1.83 15.15 -24.01
C ASP A 263 -1.94 13.62 -24.21
N GLU A 264 -1.36 13.10 -25.29
CA GLU A 264 -1.40 11.67 -25.65
C GLU A 264 -0.72 10.76 -24.62
N THR A 265 0.29 11.26 -23.91
CA THR A 265 1.06 10.52 -22.90
C THR A 265 1.40 11.40 -21.71
N VAL A 266 1.84 10.80 -20.60
CA VAL A 266 2.32 11.51 -19.41
C VAL A 266 3.82 11.83 -19.44
N LEU A 267 4.54 11.36 -20.47
CA LEU A 267 6.02 11.31 -20.48
C LEU A 267 6.68 12.68 -20.35
N GLU A 268 6.21 13.66 -21.11
CA GLU A 268 6.76 15.02 -21.15
C GLU A 268 6.01 16.01 -20.24
N ASP A 269 5.01 15.53 -19.51
CA ASP A 269 4.13 16.38 -18.68
C ASP A 269 4.27 16.09 -17.19
N THR A 270 4.31 14.82 -16.82
CA THR A 270 4.24 14.40 -15.43
C THR A 270 5.63 14.36 -14.81
N TRP A 271 5.87 15.26 -13.87
CA TRP A 271 7.02 15.18 -12.97
C TRP A 271 6.69 14.24 -11.82
N LEU A 272 7.61 13.33 -11.51
CA LEU A 272 7.49 12.32 -10.46
C LEU A 272 8.72 12.36 -9.55
N GLN A 273 8.51 12.30 -8.24
CA GLN A 273 9.55 12.14 -7.24
C GLN A 273 9.17 11.09 -6.19
N LEU A 274 10.13 10.21 -5.88
CA LEU A 274 10.05 9.16 -4.89
C LEU A 274 11.16 9.33 -3.83
N PRO A 275 11.05 10.30 -2.90
CA PRO A 275 12.17 10.75 -2.09
C PRO A 275 12.71 9.71 -1.11
N LEU A 276 11.90 8.69 -0.77
CA LEU A 276 12.26 7.61 0.14
C LEU A 276 12.58 6.29 -0.57
N SER A 277 12.65 6.28 -1.91
CA SER A 277 12.79 5.06 -2.68
C SER A 277 14.09 5.02 -3.45
N LYS A 278 15.17 4.70 -2.73
CA LYS A 278 16.52 4.53 -3.31
C LYS A 278 16.77 3.11 -3.82
N ARG A 279 15.83 2.20 -3.57
CA ARG A 279 15.95 0.78 -3.85
C ARG A 279 14.66 0.23 -4.43
N LEU A 280 14.78 -0.82 -5.22
CA LEU A 280 13.66 -1.57 -5.79
C LEU A 280 13.90 -3.08 -5.70
N ILE A 281 12.83 -3.86 -5.79
CA ILE A 281 12.91 -5.32 -5.90
C ILE A 281 13.34 -5.67 -7.33
N GLY A 282 14.42 -6.45 -7.46
CA GLY A 282 14.86 -6.97 -8.75
C GLY A 282 13.99 -8.13 -9.22
N THR A 283 13.60 -8.11 -10.49
CA THR A 283 12.76 -9.13 -11.12
C THR A 283 13.48 -9.82 -12.28
N ASP A 284 12.94 -10.94 -12.74
CA ASP A 284 13.32 -11.57 -14.02
C ASP A 284 12.47 -11.03 -15.18
N GLY A 285 12.66 -11.60 -16.38
CA GLY A 285 12.03 -11.15 -17.63
C GLY A 285 10.50 -11.24 -17.66
N ILE A 286 9.89 -12.02 -16.76
CA ILE A 286 8.44 -12.12 -16.59
C ILE A 286 7.96 -11.41 -15.31
N LEU A 287 8.79 -10.53 -14.76
CA LEU A 287 8.49 -9.68 -13.60
C LEU A 287 8.36 -10.42 -12.26
N ILE A 288 8.90 -11.63 -12.15
CA ILE A 288 8.95 -12.36 -10.88
C ILE A 288 10.19 -11.95 -10.08
N PRO A 289 10.06 -11.68 -8.77
CA PRO A 289 11.22 -11.36 -7.95
C PRO A 289 12.30 -12.44 -8.01
N ASN A 290 13.52 -12.00 -8.31
CA ASN A 290 14.67 -12.88 -8.51
C ASN A 290 15.54 -13.04 -7.23
N GLY A 291 15.07 -12.47 -6.11
CA GLY A 291 15.74 -12.49 -4.80
C GLY A 291 16.71 -11.34 -4.56
N THR A 292 16.93 -10.45 -5.54
CA THR A 292 17.81 -9.28 -5.40
C THR A 292 17.06 -8.01 -5.02
N ILE A 293 17.78 -7.10 -4.38
CA ILE A 293 17.37 -5.71 -4.14
C ILE A 293 18.37 -4.85 -4.88
N LEU A 294 17.87 -3.98 -5.76
CA LEU A 294 18.69 -3.11 -6.59
C LEU A 294 18.63 -1.69 -6.05
N ASP A 295 19.73 -0.94 -6.17
CA ASP A 295 19.71 0.50 -6.02
C ASP A 295 19.15 1.15 -7.31
N VAL A 296 18.60 2.35 -7.23
CA VAL A 296 17.97 3.03 -8.38
C VAL A 296 18.94 3.51 -9.47
N ASP A 297 20.26 3.34 -9.29
CA ASP A 297 21.28 3.70 -10.27
C ASP A 297 21.42 2.67 -11.42
N VAL A 298 20.73 1.53 -11.33
CA VAL A 298 20.59 0.55 -12.42
C VAL A 298 19.98 1.18 -13.68
N TYR A 299 20.22 0.55 -14.84
CA TYR A 299 19.71 1.02 -16.14
C TYR A 299 20.03 2.51 -16.40
N ASP A 300 21.29 2.90 -16.17
CA ASP A 300 21.77 4.29 -16.31
C ASP A 300 20.88 5.30 -15.54
N SER A 301 20.47 4.92 -14.32
CA SER A 301 19.59 5.67 -13.43
C SER A 301 18.19 5.94 -13.97
N ALA A 302 17.69 5.12 -14.91
CA ALA A 302 16.33 5.23 -15.43
C ALA A 302 15.25 5.23 -14.31
N PRO A 303 15.27 4.33 -13.31
CA PRO A 303 14.27 4.33 -12.25
C PRO A 303 14.59 5.31 -11.11
N ASP A 304 15.67 6.10 -11.18
CA ASP A 304 16.00 7.08 -10.13
C ASP A 304 15.07 8.30 -10.21
N PHE A 305 14.04 8.27 -9.36
CA PHE A 305 13.12 9.38 -9.11
C PHE A 305 13.37 10.06 -7.75
N VAL A 306 14.49 9.82 -7.07
CA VAL A 306 14.71 10.32 -5.69
C VAL A 306 14.74 11.85 -5.64
N SER A 307 15.41 12.47 -6.62
CA SER A 307 15.46 13.94 -6.76
C SER A 307 14.30 14.51 -7.60
N GLY A 308 13.52 13.63 -8.21
CA GLY A 308 12.41 13.95 -9.09
C GLY A 308 12.84 14.31 -10.51
N LYS A 309 12.04 13.88 -11.49
CA LYS A 309 12.23 14.14 -12.92
C LYS A 309 10.93 13.90 -13.69
N LEU A 310 10.89 14.31 -14.95
CA LEU A 310 9.80 13.90 -15.85
C LEU A 310 9.84 12.38 -16.03
N VAL A 311 8.68 11.74 -16.06
CA VAL A 311 8.54 10.28 -16.29
C VAL A 311 9.28 9.86 -17.57
N GLY A 312 9.16 10.67 -18.64
CA GLY A 312 9.77 10.41 -19.94
C GLY A 312 11.27 10.62 -20.03
N GLN A 313 11.88 11.34 -19.07
CA GLN A 313 13.26 11.82 -19.19
C GLN A 313 14.27 10.71 -19.52
N ASP A 314 14.12 9.56 -18.88
CA ASP A 314 15.04 8.42 -19.01
C ASP A 314 14.34 7.13 -19.47
N ILE A 315 13.08 7.21 -19.92
CA ILE A 315 12.27 6.00 -20.19
C ILE A 315 12.89 5.13 -21.29
N ALA A 316 13.57 5.71 -22.27
CA ALA A 316 14.26 4.97 -23.32
C ALA A 316 15.41 4.09 -22.81
N LYS A 317 15.92 4.34 -21.59
CA LYS A 317 16.94 3.51 -20.92
C LYS A 317 16.32 2.42 -20.04
N ALA A 318 15.00 2.47 -19.81
CA ALA A 318 14.25 1.52 -18.99
C ALA A 318 13.89 0.23 -19.74
N ASP A 319 14.66 -0.15 -20.76
CA ASP A 319 14.48 -1.40 -21.49
C ASP A 319 14.75 -2.60 -20.57
N GLY A 320 13.79 -3.52 -20.45
CA GLY A 320 13.85 -4.65 -19.53
C GLY A 320 13.44 -4.35 -18.08
N LEU A 321 13.17 -3.09 -17.70
CA LEU A 321 12.66 -2.76 -16.36
C LEU A 321 11.21 -3.19 -16.16
N CYS A 322 10.43 -3.31 -17.24
CA CYS A 322 9.05 -3.77 -17.22
C CYS A 322 8.86 -5.15 -17.86
N GLY A 323 9.92 -5.98 -17.85
CA GLY A 323 9.93 -7.33 -18.41
C GLY A 323 10.59 -7.38 -19.79
N ASP A 324 10.72 -8.59 -20.33
CA ASP A 324 11.31 -8.83 -21.64
C ASP A 324 10.50 -8.11 -22.74
N ASP A 325 11.21 -7.55 -23.72
CA ASP A 325 10.63 -6.78 -24.83
C ASP A 325 9.75 -5.58 -24.40
N CYS A 326 9.96 -5.07 -23.19
CA CYS A 326 9.24 -3.93 -22.63
C CYS A 326 10.18 -2.76 -22.29
N THR A 327 9.79 -1.54 -22.69
CA THR A 327 10.45 -0.30 -22.30
C THR A 327 9.49 0.55 -21.46
N GLY A 328 9.85 0.80 -20.20
CA GLY A 328 9.00 1.50 -19.24
C GLY A 328 9.27 1.06 -17.81
N TYR A 329 8.44 1.53 -16.89
CA TYR A 329 8.52 1.20 -15.47
C TYR A 329 7.40 0.23 -15.11
N ASP A 330 7.75 -0.83 -14.38
CA ASP A 330 6.81 -1.74 -13.71
C ASP A 330 7.52 -2.37 -12.51
N ASN A 331 7.82 -1.53 -11.50
CA ASN A 331 8.78 -1.89 -10.46
C ASN A 331 8.25 -1.60 -9.05
N CYS A 332 8.55 -2.52 -8.14
CA CYS A 332 8.27 -2.39 -6.71
C CYS A 332 9.40 -1.61 -6.04
N PHE A 333 9.18 -0.34 -5.76
CA PHE A 333 10.10 0.53 -5.04
C PHE A 333 9.97 0.30 -3.54
N ILE A 334 11.10 0.09 -2.86
CA ILE A 334 11.14 -0.01 -1.40
C ILE A 334 11.04 1.38 -0.80
N VAL A 335 10.32 1.52 0.32
CA VAL A 335 10.18 2.78 1.04
C VAL A 335 11.09 2.80 2.27
N ASP A 336 12.23 3.45 2.16
CA ASP A 336 13.24 3.58 3.22
C ASP A 336 12.88 4.69 4.21
N ARG A 337 12.02 4.34 5.16
CA ARG A 337 11.54 5.29 6.18
C ARG A 337 12.65 5.68 7.15
N PRO A 338 12.79 6.98 7.47
CA PRO A 338 13.72 7.39 8.51
C PRO A 338 13.20 6.96 9.90
N PRO A 339 14.07 6.81 10.91
CA PRO A 339 13.74 6.16 12.19
C PRO A 339 12.54 6.75 12.94
N GLN A 340 12.25 8.04 12.77
CA GLN A 340 11.11 8.71 13.39
C GLN A 340 9.74 8.20 12.88
N TYR A 341 9.72 7.49 11.76
CA TYR A 341 8.53 6.89 11.16
C TYR A 341 8.61 5.36 11.13
N ALA A 342 9.38 4.76 12.05
CA ALA A 342 9.55 3.30 12.14
C ALA A 342 8.32 2.56 12.69
N ALA A 343 7.29 3.26 13.17
CA ALA A 343 6.06 2.60 13.61
C ALA A 343 5.30 2.04 12.39
N ARG A 344 4.81 0.80 12.48
CA ARG A 344 4.14 0.11 11.36
C ARG A 344 2.89 0.83 10.81
N ASN A 345 2.29 1.72 11.58
CA ASN A 345 1.12 2.50 11.19
C ASN A 345 1.46 3.97 10.88
N SER A 346 2.74 4.35 10.83
CA SER A 346 3.15 5.68 10.41
C SER A 346 2.85 5.88 8.93
N ILE A 347 2.10 6.93 8.63
CA ILE A 347 1.93 7.43 7.27
C ILE A 347 2.91 8.57 7.03
N VAL A 348 3.61 8.52 5.90
CA VAL A 348 4.46 9.63 5.43
C VAL A 348 4.34 9.79 3.92
N PRO A 349 4.54 11.01 3.40
CA PRO A 349 4.62 11.24 1.96
C PRO A 349 5.77 10.44 1.34
N ILE A 350 5.47 9.73 0.26
CA ILE A 350 6.42 8.88 -0.47
C ILE A 350 6.41 9.14 -1.99
N VAL A 351 5.39 9.82 -2.50
CA VAL A 351 5.28 10.22 -3.90
C VAL A 351 4.92 11.70 -3.92
N HIS A 352 5.62 12.45 -4.76
CA HIS A 352 5.21 13.76 -5.22
C HIS A 352 5.07 13.70 -6.74
N MET A 353 3.93 14.10 -7.27
CA MET A 353 3.65 14.08 -8.69
C MET A 353 2.94 15.37 -9.10
N ASN A 354 3.23 15.92 -10.27
CA ASN A 354 2.47 17.04 -10.81
C ASN A 354 2.44 17.01 -12.34
N SER A 355 1.38 17.60 -12.90
CA SER A 355 1.23 17.83 -14.34
C SER A 355 1.57 19.29 -14.67
N SER A 356 2.40 19.49 -15.69
CA SER A 356 2.70 20.82 -16.22
C SER A 356 1.52 21.44 -17.00
N THR A 357 0.71 20.58 -17.62
CA THR A 357 -0.43 20.95 -18.48
C THR A 357 -1.62 21.45 -17.66
N THR A 358 -2.01 20.75 -16.60
CA THR A 358 -3.12 21.18 -15.72
C THR A 358 -2.64 21.97 -14.51
N GLY A 359 -1.37 21.82 -14.11
CA GLY A 359 -0.86 22.34 -12.86
C GLY A 359 -1.34 21.56 -11.63
N ILE A 360 -2.07 20.45 -11.78
CA ILE A 360 -2.51 19.61 -10.65
C ILE A 360 -1.29 18.93 -10.03
N SER A 361 -1.18 18.98 -8.70
CA SER A 361 -0.23 18.17 -7.92
C SER A 361 -0.93 17.09 -7.12
N LEU A 362 -0.19 16.00 -6.85
CA LEU A 362 -0.59 14.87 -6.02
C LEU A 362 0.57 14.51 -5.09
N ASP A 363 0.30 14.55 -3.78
CA ASP A 363 1.13 13.95 -2.75
C ASP A 363 0.49 12.65 -2.25
N VAL A 364 1.24 11.55 -2.30
CA VAL A 364 0.79 10.26 -1.77
C VAL A 364 1.54 9.94 -0.49
N ALA A 365 0.80 9.68 0.57
CA ALA A 365 1.35 9.19 1.83
C ALA A 365 0.72 7.84 2.18
N THR A 366 1.51 6.90 2.70
CA THR A 366 1.05 5.54 3.02
C THR A 366 1.75 4.94 4.23
N ASN A 367 1.17 3.91 4.83
CA ASN A 367 1.81 3.06 5.84
C ASN A 367 2.54 1.83 5.24
N GLN A 368 2.41 1.60 3.93
CA GLN A 368 2.98 0.44 3.25
C GLN A 368 4.52 0.51 3.15
N GLN A 369 5.19 -0.65 3.03
CA GLN A 369 6.67 -0.72 3.02
C GLN A 369 7.28 -0.61 1.62
N ALA A 370 6.44 -0.67 0.59
CA ALA A 370 6.80 -0.49 -0.79
C ALA A 370 5.68 0.21 -1.56
N LEU A 371 5.95 0.50 -2.82
CA LEU A 371 4.95 0.87 -3.81
C LEU A 371 5.33 0.33 -5.18
N GLN A 372 4.35 -0.13 -5.95
CA GLN A 372 4.50 -0.38 -7.38
C GLN A 372 4.33 0.93 -8.13
N ILE A 373 5.24 1.21 -9.06
CA ILE A 373 5.06 2.21 -10.10
C ILE A 373 5.02 1.50 -11.43
N TYR A 374 3.90 1.65 -12.14
CA TYR A 374 3.71 1.11 -13.48
C TYR A 374 3.32 2.23 -14.46
N SER A 375 4.09 2.40 -15.53
CA SER A 375 3.90 3.48 -16.52
C SER A 375 2.97 3.10 -17.67
N CYS A 376 1.93 2.31 -17.40
CA CYS A 376 0.89 1.97 -18.38
C CYS A 376 1.45 1.36 -19.69
N ASN A 377 2.44 0.48 -19.57
CA ASN A 377 3.19 -0.08 -20.70
C ASN A 377 2.32 -1.00 -21.58
N GLY A 378 1.33 -1.66 -20.99
CA GLY A 378 0.38 -2.57 -21.66
C GLY A 378 -0.75 -1.87 -22.42
N GLN A 379 -0.89 -0.55 -22.29
CA GLN A 379 -1.90 0.20 -23.04
C GLN A 379 -1.42 0.51 -24.45
N ASN A 380 -2.34 0.50 -25.41
CA ASN A 380 -1.98 0.53 -26.84
C ASN A 380 -2.92 1.39 -27.69
N GLY A 381 -3.72 2.28 -27.07
CA GLY A 381 -4.62 3.17 -27.80
C GLY A 381 -5.90 2.49 -28.31
N THR A 382 -6.28 1.33 -27.78
CA THR A 382 -7.54 0.65 -28.15
C THR A 382 -8.69 0.93 -27.19
N ILE A 383 -8.39 1.28 -25.94
CA ILE A 383 -9.38 1.62 -24.92
C ILE A 383 -9.71 3.11 -25.03
N PRO A 384 -10.98 3.51 -25.24
CA PRO A 384 -11.33 4.92 -25.35
C PRO A 384 -11.19 5.63 -24.00
N VAL A 385 -10.75 6.89 -24.03
CA VAL A 385 -10.85 7.80 -22.89
C VAL A 385 -12.34 8.00 -22.56
N LYS A 386 -12.64 8.22 -21.27
CA LYS A 386 -14.00 8.55 -20.81
C LYS A 386 -14.59 9.68 -21.65
N GLN A 387 -15.77 9.44 -22.21
CA GLN A 387 -16.45 10.45 -23.03
C GLN A 387 -16.74 11.71 -22.23
N SER A 388 -16.99 11.58 -20.92
CA SER A 388 -17.12 12.72 -20.02
C SER A 388 -15.84 13.55 -19.91
N GLN A 389 -14.65 12.94 -20.00
CA GLN A 389 -13.37 13.67 -20.00
C GLN A 389 -13.08 14.31 -21.36
N VAL A 390 -13.32 13.60 -22.46
CA VAL A 390 -13.21 14.16 -23.82
C VAL A 390 -14.10 15.40 -23.96
N GLN A 391 -15.32 15.38 -23.40
CA GLN A 391 -16.22 16.52 -23.39
C GLN A 391 -15.69 17.70 -22.56
N ARG A 392 -15.06 17.45 -21.41
CA ARG A 392 -14.40 18.51 -20.60
C ARG A 392 -13.26 19.16 -21.37
N ASN A 393 -12.38 18.37 -21.97
CA ASN A 393 -11.27 18.88 -22.78
C ASN A 393 -11.78 19.75 -23.94
N LYS A 394 -12.81 19.30 -24.67
CA LYS A 394 -13.43 20.09 -25.75
C LYS A 394 -14.10 21.37 -25.27
N ALA A 395 -14.73 21.37 -24.09
CA ALA A 395 -15.30 22.57 -23.49
C ALA A 395 -14.25 23.63 -23.15
N GLU A 396 -13.01 23.19 -22.90
CA GLU A 396 -11.84 24.04 -22.68
C GLU A 396 -11.08 24.38 -23.99
N GLY A 397 -11.56 23.92 -25.15
CA GLY A 397 -10.93 24.15 -26.45
C GLY A 397 -9.67 23.31 -26.69
N VAL A 398 -9.53 22.18 -25.99
CA VAL A 398 -8.40 21.25 -26.11
C VAL A 398 -8.84 19.98 -26.85
N ASP A 399 -8.17 19.69 -27.95
CA ASP A 399 -8.26 18.40 -28.63
C ASP A 399 -7.22 17.45 -28.01
N GLY A 400 -7.62 16.80 -26.91
CA GLY A 400 -6.79 15.83 -26.20
C GLY A 400 -6.86 14.41 -26.75
N ALA A 401 -6.26 13.46 -26.03
CA ALA A 401 -6.25 12.05 -26.41
C ALA A 401 -7.66 11.45 -26.47
N GLU A 402 -7.95 10.68 -27.51
CA GLU A 402 -9.23 9.96 -27.63
C GLU A 402 -9.17 8.54 -27.04
N TYR A 403 -7.96 7.99 -26.89
CA TYR A 403 -7.70 6.64 -26.40
C TYR A 403 -6.61 6.65 -25.32
N VAL A 404 -6.62 5.62 -24.47
CA VAL A 404 -5.58 5.39 -23.48
C VAL A 404 -4.38 4.76 -24.18
N ASN A 405 -3.38 5.58 -24.50
CA ASN A 405 -2.16 5.13 -25.16
C ASN A 405 -1.18 4.47 -24.19
N GLN A 406 -0.16 3.83 -24.75
CA GLN A 406 1.04 3.44 -24.02
C GLN A 406 1.61 4.66 -23.29
N HIS A 407 1.92 4.51 -22.01
CA HIS A 407 2.35 5.63 -21.15
C HIS A 407 1.34 6.79 -21.06
N GLY A 408 0.05 6.52 -21.26
CA GLY A 408 -1.04 7.47 -21.06
C GLY A 408 -1.37 7.73 -19.58
N CYS A 409 -0.67 7.09 -18.65
CA CYS A 409 -0.93 7.16 -17.21
C CYS A 409 0.25 6.62 -16.39
N ILE A 410 0.18 6.83 -15.08
CA ILE A 410 1.02 6.20 -14.05
C ILE A 410 0.11 5.46 -13.07
N VAL A 411 0.44 4.23 -12.71
CA VAL A 411 -0.21 3.50 -11.62
C VAL A 411 0.67 3.62 -10.37
N ILE A 412 0.01 3.86 -9.23
CA ILE A 412 0.65 3.89 -7.92
C ILE A 412 -0.08 2.89 -7.03
N GLU A 413 0.54 1.76 -6.75
CA GLU A 413 0.02 0.76 -5.83
C GLU A 413 0.82 0.82 -4.55
N THR A 414 0.29 1.41 -3.49
CA THR A 414 0.96 1.33 -2.20
C THR A 414 0.78 -0.09 -1.67
N GLU A 415 1.85 -0.84 -1.43
CA GLU A 415 1.77 -2.27 -1.08
C GLU A 415 2.99 -2.80 -0.31
N GLY A 416 3.00 -4.10 0.00
CA GLY A 416 4.16 -4.78 0.57
C GLY A 416 5.22 -5.09 -0.49
N TRP A 417 6.30 -5.74 -0.08
CA TRP A 417 7.33 -6.18 -1.04
C TRP A 417 6.78 -7.35 -1.87
N ILE A 418 6.80 -7.21 -3.19
CA ILE A 418 6.27 -8.22 -4.11
C ILE A 418 6.94 -9.59 -3.89
N ASP A 419 6.15 -10.68 -3.97
CA ASP A 419 6.58 -12.06 -3.66
C ASP A 419 7.37 -12.23 -2.32
N GLY A 420 7.20 -11.31 -1.36
CA GLY A 420 7.91 -11.36 -0.07
C GLY A 420 7.64 -12.63 0.73
N ILE A 421 6.48 -13.26 0.52
CA ILE A 421 6.11 -14.56 1.10
C ILE A 421 7.03 -15.72 0.68
N ASN A 422 7.60 -15.63 -0.53
CA ASN A 422 8.57 -16.59 -1.06
C ASN A 422 10.03 -16.14 -0.89
N ASN A 423 10.24 -14.95 -0.30
CA ASN A 423 11.54 -14.36 -0.04
C ASN A 423 11.70 -14.03 1.46
N PRO A 424 11.62 -15.05 2.35
CA PRO A 424 11.59 -14.84 3.80
C PRO A 424 12.85 -14.16 4.36
N GLN A 425 13.98 -14.22 3.64
CA GLN A 425 15.22 -13.52 3.96
C GLN A 425 15.06 -11.99 4.03
N TRP A 426 14.03 -11.43 3.41
CA TRP A 426 13.72 -10.00 3.47
C TRP A 426 12.97 -9.57 4.74
N GLY A 427 12.53 -10.53 5.57
CA GLY A 427 11.88 -10.24 6.85
C GLY A 427 10.45 -9.71 6.74
N GLN A 428 9.80 -9.87 5.58
CA GLN A 428 8.47 -9.30 5.30
C GLN A 428 7.29 -10.19 5.72
N LEU A 429 7.53 -11.44 6.15
CA LEU A 429 6.46 -12.38 6.49
C LEU A 429 5.46 -11.85 7.52
N SER A 430 5.92 -11.08 8.51
CA SER A 430 5.03 -10.53 9.55
C SER A 430 4.12 -9.39 9.07
N ASP A 431 4.28 -8.95 7.82
CA ASP A 431 3.50 -7.91 7.16
C ASP A 431 2.72 -8.47 5.95
N GLN A 432 2.78 -9.79 5.73
CA GLN A 432 2.12 -10.45 4.60
C GLN A 432 1.39 -11.74 5.01
N ILE A 433 1.81 -12.42 6.08
CA ILE A 433 1.16 -13.62 6.60
C ILE A 433 0.36 -13.27 7.86
N TYR A 434 -0.94 -13.50 7.82
CA TYR A 434 -1.89 -13.14 8.87
C TYR A 434 -2.66 -14.37 9.36
N SER A 435 -3.03 -14.40 10.62
CA SER A 435 -3.83 -15.46 11.25
C SER A 435 -4.95 -14.88 12.12
N PRO A 436 -5.91 -15.70 12.60
CA PRO A 436 -6.95 -15.25 13.53
C PRO A 436 -6.42 -14.66 14.85
N GLU A 437 -5.15 -14.91 15.18
CA GLU A 437 -4.49 -14.40 16.38
C GLU A 437 -3.75 -13.07 16.14
N THR A 438 -3.49 -12.73 14.88
CA THR A 438 -2.79 -11.49 14.50
C THR A 438 -3.75 -10.29 14.41
N GLY A 439 -3.18 -9.08 14.44
CA GLY A 439 -3.93 -7.88 14.07
C GLY A 439 -4.30 -7.88 12.57
N PRO A 440 -5.17 -6.96 12.14
CA PRO A 440 -5.57 -6.89 10.74
C PRO A 440 -4.39 -6.53 9.83
N ALA A 441 -4.42 -7.01 8.59
CA ALA A 441 -3.67 -6.40 7.50
C ALA A 441 -4.28 -5.03 7.21
N VAL A 442 -3.47 -3.98 7.16
CA VAL A 442 -3.94 -2.61 6.93
C VAL A 442 -3.10 -1.95 5.85
N ASN A 443 -3.73 -1.68 4.72
CA ASN A 443 -3.22 -0.77 3.71
C ASN A 443 -3.96 0.57 3.82
N TRP A 444 -3.24 1.61 4.21
CA TRP A 444 -3.78 2.94 4.40
C TRP A 444 -2.94 3.95 3.62
N ALA A 445 -3.57 4.62 2.66
CA ALA A 445 -2.97 5.67 1.86
C ALA A 445 -3.86 6.92 1.79
N THR A 446 -3.21 8.07 1.66
CA THR A 446 -3.85 9.37 1.41
C THR A 446 -3.26 9.98 0.13
N TYR A 447 -4.14 10.53 -0.69
CA TYR A 447 -3.84 11.17 -1.97
C TYR A 447 -4.32 12.62 -1.85
N GLN A 448 -3.39 13.54 -1.62
CA GLN A 448 -3.68 14.94 -1.40
C GLN A 448 -3.38 15.74 -2.66
N PHE A 449 -4.35 16.53 -3.11
CA PHE A 449 -4.29 17.28 -4.35
C PHE A 449 -4.05 18.75 -4.10
N GLY A 450 -3.19 19.36 -4.90
CA GLY A 450 -2.93 20.80 -4.89
C GLY A 450 -2.72 21.31 -6.30
N THR A 451 -2.13 22.50 -6.40
CA THR A 451 -1.69 23.08 -7.68
C THR A 451 -0.27 23.64 -7.56
N VAL A 452 0.48 23.63 -8.67
CA VAL A 452 1.85 24.16 -8.79
C VAL A 452 1.95 25.48 -9.55
#